data_AF-A0A1G2VGF4-F1
#
_entry.id   AF-A0A1G2VGF4-F1
#
_cell.length_a   1.000
_cell.length_b   1.000
_cell.length_c   1.000
_cell.angle_alpha   90.00
_cell.angle_beta   90.00
_cell.angle_gamma   90.00
#
_symmetry.space_group_name_H-M   'P 1'
#
loop_
_entity.id
_entity.type
_entity.pdbx_description
1 polymer ?
#
loop_
_entity_poly.entity_id
_entity_poly.type
_entity_poly.pdbx_seq_one_letter_code
_entity_poly.pdbx_strand_id
1 'polypeptide(L)'
;MLVGTLDVVSLLAAAGIVIAAMAVLFINEPPKDVAEKRTPAEPVPLYIELRWKDGEPHDVDTWVQCQLIRPDGGEDTYTVSYRQRHAGFLDLVWDDLGGRGTANFERVTSNSAITKIPPNVLCRGNVHLYSTHAGNLPLEGSLLVILDKDAPSEEALTPEVGLDFKISHQGEELTLFEIAWNQEGHLDSKTVLMYPKVSRTCLATDLCDKG
;
A
#
# COMPACT_ATOMS: atom_id res chain seq x y z
N MET A 1 14.13 67.87 7.45
CA MET A 1 14.36 66.87 6.39
C MET A 1 13.78 65.54 6.88
N LEU A 2 12.46 65.38 6.81
CA LEU A 2 11.72 64.23 7.38
C LEU A 2 10.76 63.63 6.33
N VAL A 3 11.14 63.72 5.05
CA VAL A 3 10.30 63.34 3.90
C VAL A 3 10.88 62.13 3.14
N GLY A 4 12.11 61.70 3.44
CA GLY A 4 12.77 60.61 2.69
C GLY A 4 12.67 59.20 3.29
N THR A 5 12.37 59.06 4.58
CA THR A 5 12.27 57.74 5.26
C THR A 5 10.84 57.19 5.28
N LEU A 6 9.86 58.06 5.01
CA LEU A 6 8.43 57.72 4.92
C LEU A 6 8.04 57.21 3.53
N ASP A 7 9.02 56.88 2.68
CA ASP A 7 8.80 56.44 1.29
C ASP A 7 9.07 54.94 1.16
N VAL A 8 10.29 54.49 1.49
CA VAL A 8 10.68 53.07 1.33
C VAL A 8 9.88 52.13 2.24
N VAL A 9 9.63 52.52 3.49
CA VAL A 9 8.92 51.66 4.46
C VAL A 9 7.45 51.51 4.08
N SER A 10 6.81 52.60 3.66
CA SER A 10 5.43 52.58 3.15
C SER A 10 5.32 51.85 1.82
N LEU A 11 6.33 51.96 0.95
CA LEU A 11 6.37 51.23 -0.32
C LEU A 11 6.49 49.71 -0.06
N LEU A 12 7.33 49.30 0.89
CA LEU A 12 7.47 47.89 1.29
C LEU A 12 6.17 47.35 1.91
N ALA A 13 5.53 48.13 2.78
CA ALA A 13 4.27 47.74 3.41
C ALA A 13 3.15 47.60 2.37
N ALA A 14 3.05 48.56 1.43
CA ALA A 14 2.08 48.50 0.33
C ALA A 14 2.35 47.30 -0.59
N ALA A 15 3.60 47.04 -0.94
CA ALA A 15 3.99 45.88 -1.75
C ALA A 15 3.64 44.56 -1.05
N GLY A 16 3.90 44.44 0.25
CA GLY A 16 3.54 43.27 1.05
C GLY A 16 2.03 43.00 1.06
N ILE A 17 1.21 44.04 1.20
CA ILE A 17 -0.26 43.92 1.16
C ILE A 17 -0.73 43.48 -0.24
N VAL A 18 -0.17 44.03 -1.31
CA VAL A 18 -0.54 43.65 -2.69
C VAL A 18 -0.13 42.21 -2.98
N ILE A 19 1.06 41.78 -2.56
CA ILE A 19 1.52 40.39 -2.72
C ILE A 19 0.61 39.43 -1.93
N ALA A 20 0.27 39.75 -0.68
CA ALA A 20 -0.63 38.95 0.12
C ALA A 20 -2.03 38.86 -0.51
N ALA A 21 -2.55 39.97 -1.04
CA ALA A 21 -3.84 40.01 -1.73
C ALA A 21 -3.84 39.16 -3.01
N MET A 22 -2.75 39.18 -3.79
CA MET A 22 -2.59 38.31 -4.96
C MET A 22 -2.44 36.84 -4.56
N ALA A 23 -1.74 36.55 -3.46
CA ALA A 23 -1.58 35.18 -2.97
C ALA A 23 -2.90 34.55 -2.54
N VAL A 24 -3.85 35.34 -2.01
CA VAL A 24 -5.19 34.85 -1.61
C VAL A 24 -5.94 34.20 -2.77
N LEU A 25 -5.70 34.63 -4.02
CA LEU A 25 -6.31 34.00 -5.22
C LEU A 25 -5.81 32.56 -5.47
N PHE A 26 -4.69 32.16 -4.86
CA PHE A 26 -4.07 30.84 -5.02
C PHE A 26 -4.02 30.02 -3.72
N ILE A 27 -4.37 30.60 -2.57
CA ILE A 27 -4.27 29.93 -1.26
C ILE A 27 -5.34 28.85 -1.06
N ASN A 28 -6.39 28.82 -1.89
CA ASN A 28 -7.38 27.74 -1.94
C ASN A 28 -7.97 27.71 -3.35
N GLU A 29 -7.22 27.28 -4.37
CA GLU A 29 -7.87 26.89 -5.62
C GLU A 29 -8.96 25.86 -5.25
N PRO A 30 -10.25 26.08 -5.60
CA PRO A 30 -11.25 25.05 -5.41
C PRO A 30 -10.74 23.79 -6.11
N PRO A 31 -10.92 22.59 -5.53
CA PRO A 31 -10.54 21.37 -6.22
C PRO A 31 -11.18 21.45 -7.59
N LYS A 32 -10.35 21.43 -8.64
CA LYS A 32 -10.87 21.36 -10.00
C LYS A 32 -11.73 20.10 -9.99
N ASP A 33 -13.04 20.27 -10.17
CA ASP A 33 -13.95 19.19 -10.51
C ASP A 33 -13.48 18.60 -11.84
N VAL A 34 -12.47 17.74 -11.75
CA VAL A 34 -12.02 16.85 -12.80
C VAL A 34 -12.38 15.46 -12.33
N ALA A 35 -13.67 15.27 -12.11
CA ALA A 35 -14.33 13.96 -12.24
C ALA A 35 -14.55 13.62 -13.73
N GLU A 36 -13.72 14.13 -14.63
CA GLU A 36 -13.44 13.40 -15.86
C GLU A 36 -12.59 12.21 -15.44
N LYS A 37 -13.08 11.01 -15.73
CA LYS A 37 -12.37 9.74 -15.64
C LYS A 37 -11.00 9.88 -16.29
N ARG A 38 -10.01 10.35 -15.53
CA ARG A 38 -8.62 10.21 -15.90
C ARG A 38 -8.36 8.73 -15.76
N THR A 39 -8.33 8.02 -16.88
CA THR A 39 -7.61 6.75 -16.95
C THR A 39 -6.23 7.04 -16.36
N PRO A 40 -5.84 6.38 -15.26
CA PRO A 40 -4.55 6.63 -14.63
C PRO A 40 -3.43 6.42 -15.64
N ALA A 41 -2.36 7.20 -15.47
CA ALA A 41 -1.33 7.36 -16.49
C ALA A 41 -0.76 6.02 -16.92
N GLU A 42 -0.68 5.05 -16.00
CA GLU A 42 -0.36 3.65 -16.24
C GLU A 42 -1.11 2.80 -15.21
N PRO A 43 -1.70 1.63 -15.60
CA PRO A 43 -2.25 0.69 -14.65
C PRO A 43 -1.21 0.19 -13.65
N VAL A 44 -1.65 -0.24 -12.46
CA VAL A 44 -0.80 -0.88 -11.45
C VAL A 44 -0.99 -2.41 -11.56
N PRO A 45 -0.01 -3.16 -12.10
CA PRO A 45 -0.13 -4.60 -12.34
C PRO A 45 -0.59 -5.45 -11.15
N LEU A 46 -0.10 -5.14 -9.95
CA LEU A 46 -0.52 -5.78 -8.72
C LEU A 46 -0.70 -4.72 -7.65
N TYR A 47 -1.91 -4.66 -7.10
CA TYR A 47 -2.26 -3.77 -6.02
C TYR A 47 -2.79 -4.61 -4.85
N ILE A 48 -2.20 -4.41 -3.68
CA ILE A 48 -2.58 -5.07 -2.46
C ILE A 48 -2.81 -3.98 -1.41
N GLU A 49 -3.98 -3.99 -0.79
CA GLU A 49 -4.29 -3.14 0.34
C GLU A 49 -4.78 -3.99 1.50
N LEU A 50 -4.11 -3.85 2.64
CA LEU A 50 -4.53 -4.41 3.91
C LEU A 50 -5.16 -3.29 4.72
N ARG A 51 -6.37 -3.49 5.25
CA ARG A 51 -7.04 -2.50 6.12
C ARG A 51 -7.47 -3.14 7.42
N TRP A 52 -7.48 -2.35 8.47
CA TRP A 52 -8.18 -2.66 9.72
C TRP A 52 -8.91 -1.42 10.21
N LYS A 53 -9.63 -1.54 11.31
CA LYS A 53 -10.46 -0.46 11.82
C LYS A 53 -9.62 0.78 12.12
N ASP A 54 -10.00 1.91 11.53
CA ASP A 54 -9.34 3.20 11.69
C ASP A 54 -9.26 3.63 13.18
N GLY A 55 -8.12 4.20 13.57
CA GLY A 55 -7.88 4.70 14.92
C GLY A 55 -7.54 3.63 15.96
N GLU A 56 -7.58 2.35 15.60
CA GLU A 56 -7.03 1.28 16.43
C GLU A 56 -5.51 1.44 16.56
N PRO A 57 -4.92 1.20 17.74
CA PRO A 57 -3.50 1.47 17.99
C PRO A 57 -2.57 0.34 17.55
N HIS A 58 -3.08 -0.71 16.89
CA HIS A 58 -2.31 -1.91 16.55
C HIS A 58 -1.23 -1.59 15.52
N ASP A 59 -0.04 -2.17 15.73
CA ASP A 59 1.09 -2.16 14.80
C ASP A 59 1.01 -3.41 13.94
N VAL A 60 0.50 -3.23 12.72
CA VAL A 60 0.15 -4.29 11.79
C VAL A 60 0.98 -4.10 10.53
N ASP A 61 1.86 -5.06 10.32
CA ASP A 61 2.77 -5.06 9.20
C ASP A 61 2.28 -6.05 8.12
N THR A 62 2.61 -5.76 6.87
CA THR A 62 2.37 -6.58 5.69
C THR A 62 3.71 -6.98 5.08
N TRP A 63 3.83 -8.27 4.74
CA TRP A 63 4.95 -8.79 3.96
C TRP A 63 4.42 -9.41 2.70
N VAL A 64 5.06 -9.11 1.58
CA VAL A 64 4.83 -9.84 0.34
C VAL A 64 6.15 -10.41 -0.14
N GLN A 65 6.20 -11.72 -0.28
CA GLN A 65 7.34 -12.43 -0.83
C GLN A 65 6.97 -13.01 -2.18
N CYS A 66 7.75 -12.69 -3.21
CA CYS A 66 7.62 -13.23 -4.54
C CYS A 66 8.88 -14.00 -4.93
N GLN A 67 8.71 -15.25 -5.33
CA GLN A 67 9.74 -16.10 -5.89
C GLN A 67 9.62 -16.09 -7.42
N LEU A 68 10.66 -15.64 -8.10
CA LEU A 68 10.77 -15.64 -9.55
C LEU A 68 11.66 -16.81 -9.98
N ILE A 69 11.12 -17.70 -10.81
CA ILE A 69 11.87 -18.82 -11.39
C ILE A 69 12.45 -18.36 -12.74
N ARG A 70 13.78 -18.33 -12.81
CA ARG A 70 14.52 -17.91 -14.00
C ARG A 70 14.50 -19.02 -15.07
N PRO A 71 14.73 -18.67 -16.35
CA PRO A 71 14.79 -19.66 -17.44
C PRO A 71 15.89 -20.72 -17.30
N ASP A 72 16.95 -20.44 -16.54
CA ASP A 72 18.05 -21.37 -16.26
C ASP A 72 17.75 -22.32 -15.09
N GLY A 73 16.56 -22.22 -14.48
CA GLY A 73 16.15 -22.98 -13.30
C GLY A 73 16.64 -22.38 -11.99
N GLY A 74 17.31 -21.23 -12.01
CA GLY A 74 17.60 -20.46 -10.80
C GLY A 74 16.36 -19.79 -10.21
N GLU A 75 16.41 -19.42 -8.94
CA GLU A 75 15.31 -18.76 -8.24
C GLU A 75 15.80 -17.46 -7.60
N ASP A 76 15.01 -16.39 -7.75
CA ASP A 76 15.18 -15.13 -7.03
C ASP A 76 14.01 -14.93 -6.07
N THR A 77 14.30 -14.55 -4.83
CA THR A 77 13.27 -14.21 -3.85
C THR A 77 13.31 -12.71 -3.57
N TYR A 78 12.20 -12.04 -3.83
CA TYR A 78 11.98 -10.64 -3.54
C TYR A 78 10.99 -10.52 -2.38
N THR A 79 11.37 -9.84 -1.31
CA THR A 79 10.48 -9.62 -0.15
C THR A 79 10.35 -8.13 0.12
N VAL A 80 9.11 -7.63 0.11
CA VAL A 80 8.79 -6.28 0.59
C VAL A 80 8.21 -6.34 2.00
N SER A 81 8.61 -5.37 2.82
CA SER A 81 8.22 -5.22 4.24
C SER A 81 8.59 -3.82 4.74
N TYR A 82 8.23 -3.49 5.99
CA TYR A 82 8.69 -2.24 6.63
C TYR A 82 10.22 -2.09 6.63
N ARG A 83 10.98 -3.20 6.70
CA ARG A 83 12.46 -3.20 6.66
C ARG A 83 13.04 -3.01 5.27
N GLN A 84 12.31 -3.50 4.27
CA GLN A 84 12.71 -3.46 2.86
C GLN A 84 11.49 -3.04 2.05
N ARG A 85 11.29 -1.73 1.93
CA ARG A 85 10.11 -1.18 1.26
C ARG A 85 10.14 -1.29 -0.27
N HIS A 86 11.25 -1.76 -0.84
CA HIS A 86 11.44 -1.97 -2.28
C HIS A 86 12.19 -3.28 -2.52
N ALA A 87 11.64 -4.16 -3.34
CA ALA A 87 12.30 -5.40 -3.74
C ALA A 87 11.82 -5.88 -5.11
N GLY A 88 12.75 -5.99 -6.06
CA GLY A 88 12.45 -6.48 -7.41
C GLY A 88 11.43 -5.59 -8.12
N PHE A 89 10.21 -6.10 -8.29
CA PHE A 89 9.12 -5.44 -8.98
C PHE A 89 8.00 -4.95 -8.03
N LEU A 90 8.22 -4.95 -6.71
CA LEU A 90 7.24 -4.52 -5.70
C LEU A 90 7.77 -3.39 -4.81
N ASP A 91 6.84 -2.56 -4.35
CA ASP A 91 7.00 -1.47 -3.40
C ASP A 91 5.97 -1.56 -2.26
N LEU A 92 6.38 -1.33 -1.02
CA LEU A 92 5.50 -0.97 0.10
C LEU A 92 5.35 0.55 0.09
N VAL A 93 4.29 1.03 -0.57
CA VAL A 93 4.06 2.46 -0.84
C VAL A 93 3.36 3.18 0.31
N TRP A 94 2.71 2.42 1.19
CA TRP A 94 2.13 2.94 2.42
C TRP A 94 2.28 1.94 3.56
N ASP A 95 2.73 2.45 4.70
CA ASP A 95 3.03 1.75 5.95
C ASP A 95 2.45 2.66 7.04
N ASP A 96 1.63 2.11 7.94
CA ASP A 96 0.90 2.88 8.95
C ASP A 96 1.81 3.32 10.12
N LEU A 97 3.05 2.82 10.16
CA LEU A 97 4.10 3.05 11.16
C LEU A 97 3.70 2.64 12.59
N GLY A 98 2.66 1.83 12.77
CA GLY A 98 2.19 1.33 14.07
C GLY A 98 1.69 2.42 15.03
N GLY A 99 1.10 3.49 14.50
CA GLY A 99 0.67 4.67 15.27
C GLY A 99 -0.85 4.77 15.50
N ARG A 100 -1.28 5.67 16.39
CA ARG A 100 -2.70 6.09 16.51
C ARG A 100 -3.10 7.02 15.34
N GLY A 101 -2.90 6.56 14.11
CA GLY A 101 -3.29 7.27 12.91
C GLY A 101 -4.82 7.36 12.78
N THR A 102 -5.29 8.29 11.94
CA THR A 102 -6.71 8.36 11.59
C THR A 102 -7.11 7.34 10.52
N ALA A 103 -6.14 6.67 9.91
CA ALA A 103 -6.35 5.68 8.86
C ALA A 103 -5.40 4.51 9.08
N ASN A 104 -5.95 3.29 9.03
CA ASN A 104 -5.25 2.06 9.37
C ASN A 104 -5.24 1.12 8.17
N PHE A 105 -4.18 1.26 7.37
CA PHE A 105 -3.98 0.42 6.20
C PHE A 105 -2.52 0.39 5.81
N GLU A 106 -2.13 -0.68 5.11
CA GLU A 106 -0.88 -0.78 4.39
C GLU A 106 -1.13 -1.10 2.93
N ARG A 107 -0.18 -0.71 2.07
CA ARG A 107 -0.33 -0.88 0.63
C ARG A 107 0.96 -1.32 -0.02
N VAL A 108 0.89 -2.47 -0.68
CA VAL A 108 1.94 -2.99 -1.55
C VAL A 108 1.48 -2.86 -3.00
N THR A 109 2.34 -2.34 -3.86
CA THR A 109 2.07 -2.25 -5.29
C THR A 109 3.25 -2.75 -6.11
N SER A 110 2.98 -3.17 -7.35
CA SER A 110 4.02 -3.19 -8.38
C SER A 110 4.67 -1.82 -8.52
N ASN A 111 5.99 -1.79 -8.70
CA ASN A 111 6.72 -0.54 -8.86
C ASN A 111 6.55 0.07 -10.27
N SER A 112 6.97 1.31 -10.43
CA SER A 112 6.81 2.06 -11.69
C SER A 112 7.67 1.56 -12.85
N ALA A 113 8.56 0.59 -12.62
CA ALA A 113 9.42 0.05 -13.68
C ALA A 113 8.76 -1.10 -14.45
N ILE A 114 7.60 -1.61 -14.00
CA ILE A 114 6.91 -2.73 -14.63
C ILE A 114 5.50 -2.37 -15.08
N THR A 115 5.12 -2.86 -16.26
CA THR A 115 3.78 -2.72 -16.82
C THR A 115 2.94 -3.98 -16.69
N LYS A 116 3.55 -5.09 -16.28
CA LYS A 116 2.94 -6.40 -15.96
C LYS A 116 3.80 -7.15 -14.95
N ILE A 117 3.21 -8.05 -14.18
CA ILE A 117 3.97 -8.95 -13.30
C ILE A 117 4.81 -9.92 -14.15
N PRO A 118 6.08 -10.18 -13.80
CA PRO A 118 6.92 -11.10 -14.56
C PRO A 118 6.34 -12.52 -14.62
N PRO A 119 6.62 -13.28 -15.69
CA PRO A 119 6.24 -14.69 -15.78
C PRO A 119 6.98 -15.54 -14.74
N ASN A 120 6.44 -16.71 -14.44
CA ASN A 120 7.01 -17.67 -13.49
C ASN A 120 7.26 -17.10 -12.09
N VAL A 121 6.30 -16.34 -11.60
CA VAL A 121 6.34 -15.73 -10.28
C VAL A 121 5.31 -16.40 -9.39
N LEU A 122 5.71 -16.74 -8.16
CA LEU A 122 4.81 -17.13 -7.08
C LEU A 122 4.89 -16.08 -5.98
N CYS A 123 3.79 -15.41 -5.65
CA CYS A 123 3.73 -14.42 -4.59
C CYS A 123 2.86 -14.91 -3.43
N ARG A 124 3.34 -14.70 -2.21
CA ARG A 124 2.61 -14.90 -0.95
C ARG A 124 2.54 -13.59 -0.19
N GLY A 125 1.37 -13.29 0.35
CA GLY A 125 1.15 -12.12 1.21
C GLY A 125 0.76 -12.52 2.61
N ASN A 126 1.35 -11.83 3.58
CA ASN A 126 1.21 -12.09 5.00
C ASN A 126 0.84 -10.82 5.74
N VAL A 127 0.08 -10.99 6.82
CA VAL A 127 -0.14 -9.98 7.85
C VAL A 127 0.43 -10.47 9.17
N HIS A 128 1.07 -9.60 9.94
CA HIS A 128 1.54 -9.87 11.29
C HIS A 128 1.09 -8.76 12.21
N LEU A 129 0.56 -9.14 13.36
CA LEU A 129 0.33 -8.19 14.43
C LEU A 129 1.58 -8.09 15.32
N TYR A 130 2.45 -7.13 15.04
CA TYR A 130 3.71 -6.97 15.78
C TYR A 130 3.46 -6.54 17.24
N SER A 131 2.59 -5.55 17.44
CA SER A 131 2.25 -5.00 18.75
C SER A 131 0.80 -4.55 18.79
N THR A 132 0.12 -4.75 19.93
CA THR A 132 -1.25 -4.23 20.09
C THR A 132 -1.28 -2.76 20.48
N HIS A 133 -0.19 -2.22 21.05
CA HIS A 133 -0.17 -0.93 21.75
C HIS A 133 -1.40 -0.67 22.64
N ALA A 134 -1.80 -1.71 23.40
CA ALA A 134 -2.98 -1.73 24.26
C ALA A 134 -4.33 -1.68 23.53
N GLY A 135 -4.35 -1.95 22.22
CA GLY A 135 -5.54 -2.24 21.44
C GLY A 135 -6.19 -3.56 21.85
N ASN A 136 -7.48 -3.68 21.56
CA ASN A 136 -8.26 -4.86 21.91
C ASN A 136 -8.07 -5.97 20.87
N LEU A 137 -7.94 -7.20 21.36
CA LEU A 137 -7.99 -8.40 20.53
C LEU A 137 -9.39 -9.05 20.62
N PRO A 138 -9.83 -9.75 19.56
CA PRO A 138 -9.13 -9.99 18.30
C PRO A 138 -9.11 -8.74 17.39
N LEU A 139 -8.05 -8.60 16.60
CA LEU A 139 -7.96 -7.63 15.52
C LEU A 139 -8.67 -8.19 14.28
N GLU A 140 -9.57 -7.40 13.71
CA GLU A 140 -10.29 -7.72 12.48
C GLU A 140 -9.86 -6.74 11.37
N GLY A 141 -9.69 -7.26 10.16
CA GLY A 141 -9.31 -6.47 9.01
C GLY A 141 -9.75 -7.12 7.70
N SER A 142 -9.48 -6.44 6.59
CA SER A 142 -9.77 -6.93 5.25
C SER A 142 -8.57 -6.77 4.32
N LEU A 143 -8.45 -7.70 3.39
CA LEU A 143 -7.47 -7.71 2.32
C LEU A 143 -8.15 -7.43 0.98
N LEU A 144 -7.61 -6.50 0.21
CA LEU A 144 -7.98 -6.26 -1.17
C LEU A 144 -6.80 -6.59 -2.08
N VAL A 145 -7.01 -7.47 -3.07
CA VAL A 145 -6.01 -7.77 -4.11
C VAL A 145 -6.62 -7.48 -5.47
N ILE A 146 -6.02 -6.57 -6.22
CA ILE A 146 -6.46 -6.15 -7.55
C ILE A 146 -5.32 -6.33 -8.55
N LEU A 147 -5.63 -6.95 -9.68
CA LEU A 147 -4.77 -6.99 -10.86
C LEU A 147 -5.11 -5.87 -11.81
N ASP A 148 -4.06 -5.30 -12.42
CA ASP A 148 -4.16 -4.20 -13.38
C ASP A 148 -5.07 -3.08 -12.86
N LYS A 149 -4.86 -2.69 -11.59
CA LYS A 149 -5.63 -1.61 -10.99
C LYS A 149 -5.55 -0.37 -11.86
N ASP A 150 -6.67 0.31 -12.00
CA ASP A 150 -6.91 1.48 -12.82
C ASP A 150 -6.96 1.22 -14.34
N ALA A 151 -6.88 -0.05 -14.78
CA ALA A 151 -7.16 -0.44 -16.16
C ALA A 151 -8.67 -0.45 -16.47
N PRO A 152 -9.09 -0.39 -17.74
CA PRO A 152 -10.51 -0.58 -18.11
C PRO A 152 -11.09 -1.94 -17.68
N SER A 153 -10.23 -2.93 -17.45
CA SER A 153 -10.56 -4.28 -17.04
C SER A 153 -9.80 -4.65 -15.76
N GLU A 154 -9.94 -3.84 -14.71
CA GLU A 154 -9.46 -4.24 -13.37
C GLU A 154 -10.05 -5.59 -12.98
N GLU A 155 -9.23 -6.45 -12.39
CA GLU A 155 -9.66 -7.74 -11.88
C GLU A 155 -9.37 -7.82 -10.38
N ALA A 156 -10.42 -7.74 -9.56
CA ALA A 156 -10.29 -8.00 -8.13
C ALA A 156 -10.26 -9.51 -7.88
N LEU A 157 -9.20 -9.99 -7.22
CA LEU A 157 -9.06 -11.40 -6.82
C LEU A 157 -9.78 -11.69 -5.49
N THR A 158 -10.12 -10.65 -4.74
CA THR A 158 -10.92 -10.68 -3.51
C THR A 158 -12.32 -10.10 -3.76
N PRO A 159 -13.31 -10.35 -2.88
CA PRO A 159 -14.59 -9.65 -2.94
C PRO A 159 -14.42 -8.12 -2.91
N GLU A 160 -15.41 -7.38 -3.42
CA GLU A 160 -15.39 -5.90 -3.46
C GLU A 160 -15.21 -5.26 -2.08
N VAL A 161 -15.76 -5.90 -1.03
CA VAL A 161 -15.61 -5.48 0.37
C VAL A 161 -14.27 -5.89 1.00
N GLY A 162 -13.43 -6.60 0.26
CA GLY A 162 -12.22 -7.26 0.75
C GLY A 162 -12.47 -8.67 1.29
N LEU A 163 -11.38 -9.39 1.50
CA LEU A 163 -11.34 -10.68 2.17
C LEU A 163 -11.09 -10.47 3.67
N ASP A 164 -12.05 -10.82 4.51
CA ASP A 164 -11.92 -10.67 5.96
C ASP A 164 -10.86 -11.61 6.55
N PHE A 165 -10.08 -11.10 7.50
CA PHE A 165 -9.16 -11.87 8.33
C PHE A 165 -9.27 -11.48 9.80
N LYS A 166 -8.76 -12.34 10.68
CA LYS A 166 -8.84 -12.15 12.13
C LYS A 166 -7.56 -12.62 12.80
N ILE A 167 -6.90 -11.72 13.51
CA ILE A 167 -5.71 -12.00 14.32
C ILE A 167 -6.11 -12.02 15.79
N SER A 168 -5.88 -13.13 16.47
CA SER A 168 -6.33 -13.38 17.84
C SER A 168 -5.24 -13.12 18.89
N HIS A 169 -3.97 -13.14 18.50
CA HIS A 169 -2.84 -12.98 19.42
C HIS A 169 -1.80 -11.99 18.91
N GLN A 170 -1.15 -11.28 19.83
CA GLN A 170 0.03 -10.50 19.49
C GLN A 170 1.17 -11.44 19.03
N GLY A 171 1.88 -11.05 17.99
CA GLY A 171 2.93 -11.86 17.36
C GLY A 171 2.40 -12.90 16.37
N GLU A 172 1.09 -12.99 16.17
CA GLU A 172 0.49 -13.92 15.23
C GLU A 172 0.64 -13.40 13.79
N GLU A 173 1.11 -14.29 12.93
CA GLU A 173 1.27 -14.05 11.50
C GLU A 173 0.34 -14.96 10.68
N LEU A 174 -0.43 -14.39 9.76
CA LEU A 174 -1.33 -15.12 8.87
C LEU A 174 -0.88 -14.94 7.41
N THR A 175 -0.89 -16.04 6.65
CA THR A 175 -0.83 -15.97 5.20
C THR A 175 -2.23 -15.68 4.68
N LEU A 176 -2.37 -14.59 3.92
CA LEU A 176 -3.66 -14.13 3.42
C LEU A 176 -3.92 -14.58 1.99
N PHE A 177 -2.87 -14.65 1.17
CA PHE A 177 -2.98 -15.12 -0.20
C PHE A 177 -1.72 -15.81 -0.69
N GLU A 178 -1.90 -16.68 -1.69
CA GLU A 178 -0.88 -17.20 -2.59
C GLU A 178 -1.43 -17.06 -4.01
N ILE A 179 -0.62 -16.51 -4.93
CA ILE A 179 -0.99 -16.31 -6.33
C ILE A 179 0.24 -16.56 -7.22
N ALA A 180 0.06 -17.22 -8.36
CA ALA A 180 1.14 -17.49 -9.29
C ALA A 180 0.85 -17.02 -10.71
N TRP A 181 1.91 -16.65 -11.42
CA TRP A 181 1.92 -16.38 -12.85
C TRP A 181 2.70 -17.47 -13.57
N ASN A 182 2.14 -17.96 -14.67
CA ASN A 182 2.72 -19.01 -15.47
C ASN A 182 3.85 -18.49 -16.39
N GLN A 183 4.35 -19.37 -17.27
CA GLN A 183 5.45 -19.04 -18.22
C GLN A 183 5.07 -17.94 -19.22
N GLU A 184 3.78 -17.78 -19.51
CA GLU A 184 3.25 -16.75 -20.40
C GLU A 184 2.97 -15.42 -19.67
N GLY A 185 3.14 -15.38 -18.35
CA GLY A 185 2.82 -14.20 -17.54
C GLY A 185 1.32 -14.03 -17.29
N HIS A 186 0.54 -15.10 -17.43
CA HIS A 186 -0.87 -15.12 -17.05
C HIS A 186 -1.03 -15.66 -15.63
N LEU A 187 -2.00 -15.12 -14.90
CA LEU A 187 -2.38 -15.65 -13.59
C LEU A 187 -2.84 -17.11 -13.72
N ASP A 188 -2.24 -18.01 -12.96
CA ASP A 188 -2.71 -19.38 -12.85
C ASP A 188 -3.86 -19.43 -11.84
N SER A 189 -5.09 -19.42 -12.36
CA SER A 189 -6.31 -19.48 -11.53
C SER A 189 -6.36 -20.67 -10.55
N LYS A 190 -5.60 -21.75 -10.78
CA LYS A 190 -5.53 -22.89 -9.85
C LYS A 190 -4.70 -22.59 -8.60
N THR A 191 -3.83 -21.59 -8.67
CA THR A 191 -2.90 -21.20 -7.60
C THR A 191 -3.41 -20.03 -6.78
N VAL A 192 -4.52 -19.40 -7.17
CA VAL A 192 -5.16 -18.34 -6.39
C VAL A 192 -5.79 -18.96 -5.14
N LEU A 193 -5.01 -18.97 -4.06
CA LEU A 193 -5.43 -19.43 -2.75
C LEU A 193 -5.55 -18.24 -1.82
N MET A 194 -6.63 -18.20 -1.06
CA MET A 194 -6.98 -17.09 -0.18
C MET A 194 -7.26 -17.63 1.22
N TYR A 195 -7.06 -16.80 2.23
CA TYR A 195 -7.45 -17.09 3.61
C TYR A 195 -8.94 -17.50 3.70
N PRO A 196 -9.33 -18.47 4.55
CA PRO A 196 -8.47 -19.27 5.44
C PRO A 196 -7.94 -20.57 4.78
N LYS A 197 -8.08 -20.71 3.44
CA LYS A 197 -7.73 -21.95 2.72
C LYS A 197 -6.27 -22.02 2.31
N VAL A 198 -5.59 -20.88 2.22
CA VAL A 198 -4.15 -20.83 1.93
C VAL A 198 -3.34 -21.42 3.09
N SER A 199 -2.29 -22.17 2.76
CA SER A 199 -1.42 -22.76 3.77
C SER A 199 -0.61 -21.68 4.49
N ARG A 200 -0.56 -21.76 5.81
CA ARG A 200 0.22 -20.84 6.64
C ARG A 200 1.71 -20.99 6.34
N THR A 201 2.37 -19.89 6.04
CA THR A 201 3.82 -19.78 5.82
C THR A 201 4.29 -18.55 6.57
N CYS A 202 5.10 -18.67 7.61
CA CYS A 202 5.62 -17.48 8.29
C CYS A 202 6.86 -16.94 7.59
N LEU A 203 6.86 -15.63 7.35
CA LEU A 203 7.95 -14.86 6.79
C LEU A 203 8.65 -14.01 7.86
N ALA A 204 7.90 -13.52 8.86
CA ALA A 204 8.40 -12.58 9.86
C ALA A 204 8.70 -13.24 11.21
N THR A 205 8.04 -14.35 11.54
CA THR A 205 8.18 -15.02 12.85
C THR A 205 8.39 -16.53 12.73
N ASP A 206 9.04 -17.15 13.72
CA ASP A 206 9.08 -18.61 13.86
C ASP A 206 7.84 -19.17 14.59
N LEU A 207 6.83 -18.33 14.87
CA LEU A 207 5.70 -18.66 15.76
C LEU A 207 4.47 -19.23 15.03
N CYS A 208 4.64 -19.73 13.81
CA CYS A 208 3.57 -20.29 12.98
C CYS A 208 2.80 -21.46 13.61
N ASP A 209 3.39 -22.18 14.56
CA ASP A 209 2.87 -23.46 15.07
C ASP A 209 2.35 -23.39 16.51
N LYS A 210 2.25 -22.19 17.11
CA LYS A 210 1.66 -22.03 18.46
C LYS A 210 0.20 -21.62 18.38
N GLY A 211 -0.63 -22.51 17.82
CA GLY A 211 -2.08 -22.51 17.95
C GLY A 211 -2.52 -23.51 19.01
#